data_AF-A0A1W1UXA7-F1
#
_entry.id   AF-A0A1W1UXA7-F1
#
_cell.length_a   1.000
_cell.length_b   1.000
_cell.length_c   1.000
_cell.angle_alpha   90.00
_cell.angle_beta   90.00
_cell.angle_gamma   90.00
#
_symmetry.space_group_name_H-M   'P 1'
#
loop_
_entity.id
_entity.type
_entity.pdbx_description
1 polymer ?
#
loop_
_entity_poly.entity_id
_entity_poly.type
_entity_poly.pdbx_seq_one_letter_code
_entity_poly.pdbx_strand_id
1 'polypeptide(L)' 'MGKKRDIPTYKDTHPADLASARQLEAEGLKPAQDQLPAALFKYKGKNLEGTCALYERSECVPVEQKSEAS' A
#
# COMPACT_ATOMS: atom_id res chain seq x y z
N MET A 1 -0.31 4.05 27.32
CA MET A 1 0.22 5.07 26.39
C MET A 1 0.21 4.47 24.99
N GLY A 2 -0.81 4.74 24.19
CA GLY A 2 -0.89 4.25 22.82
C GLY A 2 0.27 4.84 22.03
N LYS A 3 1.25 4.02 21.67
CA LYS A 3 2.34 4.42 20.78
C LYS A 3 1.65 4.92 19.52
N LYS A 4 1.67 6.23 19.28
CA LYS A 4 1.35 6.77 17.95
C LYS A 4 2.34 6.07 17.04
N ARG A 5 1.86 5.09 16.26
CA ARG A 5 2.66 4.44 15.24
C ARG A 5 3.08 5.59 14.33
N ASP A 6 4.35 5.98 14.42
CA ASP A 6 4.90 7.00 13.55
C ASP A 6 5.03 6.31 12.20
N ILE A 7 3.96 6.40 11.40
CA ILE A 7 3.90 5.78 10.09
C ILE A 7 4.80 6.64 9.21
N PRO A 8 5.97 6.15 8.78
CA PRO A 8 6.90 6.94 8.00
C PRO A 8 6.20 7.45 6.74
N THR A 9 6.33 8.76 6.49
CA THR A 9 5.77 9.37 5.29
C THR A 9 6.88 9.58 4.27
N TYR A 10 6.88 8.80 3.19
CA TYR A 10 7.79 8.98 2.08
C TYR A 10 7.26 10.04 1.13
N LYS A 11 8.13 10.95 0.69
CA LYS A 11 7.86 11.93 -0.35
C LYS A 11 8.77 11.64 -1.52
N ASP A 12 8.20 11.42 -2.70
CA ASP A 12 8.92 11.19 -3.97
C ASP A 12 9.79 9.91 -4.04
N THR A 13 10.15 9.33 -2.90
CA THR A 13 10.91 8.08 -2.80
C THR A 13 9.96 6.90 -2.67
N HIS A 14 10.04 5.96 -3.62
CA HIS A 14 9.23 4.74 -3.61
C HIS A 14 10.11 3.56 -3.19
N PRO A 15 10.07 3.13 -1.90
CA PRO A 15 10.81 1.94 -1.47
C PRO A 15 10.27 0.69 -2.19
N ALA A 16 11.17 -0.13 -2.73
CA ALA A 16 10.82 -1.31 -3.55
C ALA A 16 10.05 -2.39 -2.77
N ASP A 17 10.20 -2.39 -1.45
CA ASP A 17 9.55 -3.33 -0.54
C ASP A 17 8.09 -2.98 -0.25
N LEU A 18 7.73 -1.70 -0.42
CA LEU A 18 6.39 -1.19 -0.15
C LEU A 18 5.65 -0.89 -1.47
N ALA A 19 4.41 -1.33 -1.54
CA ALA A 19 3.54 -1.09 -2.69
C ALA A 19 2.26 -0.39 -2.25
N SER A 20 1.76 0.50 -3.10
CA SER A 20 0.43 1.08 -2.93
C SER A 20 -0.66 0.02 -3.18
N ALA A 21 -1.84 0.21 -2.59
CA ALA A 21 -2.99 -0.69 -2.83
C ALA A 21 -3.23 -0.92 -4.33
N ARG A 22 -3.12 0.13 -5.15
CA ARG A 22 -3.29 0.04 -6.60
C ARG A 22 -2.22 -0.83 -7.29
N GLN A 23 -0.97 -0.80 -6.83
CA GLN A 23 0.08 -1.66 -7.36
C GLN A 23 -0.14 -3.12 -6.94
N LEU A 24 -0.55 -3.33 -5.70
CA LEU A 24 -0.90 -4.67 -5.22
C LEU A 24 -2.05 -5.25 -6.04
N GLU A 25 -3.12 -4.49 -6.25
CA GLU A 25 -4.26 -4.91 -7.07
C GLU A 25 -3.83 -5.26 -8.51
N ALA A 26 -2.91 -4.49 -9.10
CA ALA A 26 -2.33 -4.79 -10.42
C ALA A 26 -1.50 -6.08 -10.43
N GLU A 27 -0.94 -6.48 -9.29
CA GLU A 27 -0.21 -7.75 -9.09
C GLU A 27 -1.12 -8.90 -8.62
N GLY A 28 -2.44 -8.67 -8.48
CA GLY A 28 -3.36 -9.65 -7.91
C GLY A 28 -3.16 -9.88 -6.41
N LEU A 29 -2.60 -8.90 -5.71
CA LEU A 29 -2.42 -8.86 -4.26
C LEU A 29 -3.37 -7.83 -3.65
N LYS A 30 -3.73 -8.01 -2.39
CA LYS A 30 -4.42 -7.00 -1.59
C LYS A 30 -3.73 -6.83 -0.25
N PRO A 31 -3.74 -5.62 0.32
CA PRO A 31 -3.33 -5.46 1.71
C PRO A 31 -4.23 -6.33 2.60
N ALA A 32 -3.64 -6.96 3.62
CA ALA A 32 -4.46 -7.73 4.54
C ALA A 32 -5.46 -6.81 5.24
N GLN A 33 -6.66 -7.30 5.53
CA GLN A 33 -7.72 -6.46 6.12
C GLN A 33 -7.35 -5.94 7.52
N ASP A 34 -6.45 -6.66 8.21
CA ASP A 34 -5.88 -6.27 9.51
C ASP A 34 -4.54 -5.52 9.37
N GLN A 35 -3.97 -5.48 8.15
CA GLN A 35 -2.69 -4.82 7.90
C GLN A 35 -2.88 -3.30 7.87
N LEU A 36 -2.19 -2.64 8.79
CA LEU A 36 -2.10 -1.19 8.77
C LEU A 36 -1.10 -0.73 7.70
N PRO A 37 -1.28 0.46 7.12
CA PRO A 37 -0.31 1.01 6.20
C PRO A 37 1.05 1.12 6.87
N ALA A 38 2.06 0.49 6.26
CA ALA A 38 3.44 0.50 6.72
C ALA A 38 4.07 1.89 6.53
N ALA A 39 3.66 2.60 5.47
CA ALA A 39 4.08 3.96 5.19
C ALA A 39 2.97 4.76 4.49
N LEU A 40 3.09 6.09 4.53
CA LEU A 40 2.29 6.97 3.68
C LEU A 40 3.17 7.54 2.56
N PHE A 41 2.75 7.39 1.32
CA PHE A 41 3.41 7.99 0.17
C PHE A 41 2.69 9.29 -0.22
N LYS A 42 3.38 10.41 -0.07
CA LYS A 42 2.93 11.70 -0.56
C LYS A 42 3.55 11.97 -1.92
N TYR A 43 2.72 12.02 -2.95
CA TYR A 43 3.13 12.49 -4.26
C TYR A 43 2.62 13.89 -4.51
N LYS A 44 3.47 14.72 -5.11
CA LYS A 44 3.11 16.07 -5.52
C LYS A 44 3.37 16.21 -7.01
N GLY A 45 2.31 16.02 -7.79
CA GLY A 45 2.28 16.33 -9.21
C GLY A 45 2.16 17.84 -9.45
N LYS A 46 2.26 18.24 -10.72
CA LYS A 46 2.25 19.66 -11.16
C LYS A 46 0.95 20.41 -10.79
N ASN A 47 -0.17 19.70 -10.68
CA ASN A 47 -1.50 20.24 -10.33
C ASN A 47 -2.26 19.40 -9.31
N LEU A 48 -1.67 18.30 -8.81
CA LEU A 48 -2.35 17.34 -7.95
C LEU A 48 -1.39 16.90 -6.86
N GLU A 49 -1.73 17.15 -5.61
CA GLU A 49 -1.11 16.48 -4.47
C GLU A 49 -2.03 15.36 -4.01
N GLY A 50 -1.43 14.21 -3.71
CA GLY A 50 -2.16 13.07 -3.19
C GLY A 50 -1.33 12.34 -2.16
N THR A 51 -2.02 11.69 -1.24
CA THR A 51 -1.41 10.77 -0.29
C THR A 51 -1.97 9.39 -0.53
N CYS A 52 -1.11 8.41 -0.75
CA CYS A 52 -1.46 7.00 -0.87
C CYS A 52 -0.90 6.23 0.33
N ALA A 53 -1.68 5.28 0.84
CA ALA A 53 -1.16 4.30 1.77
C ALA A 53 -0.24 3.32 1.03
N LEU A 54 0.91 3.03 1.62
CA LEU A 54 1.82 1.97 1.21
C LEU A 54 1.72 0.81 2.19
N TYR A 55 1.75 -0.39 1.64
CA TYR A 55 1.65 -1.65 2.35
C TYR A 55 2.87 -2.49 1.99
N GLU A 56 3.29 -3.33 2.93
CA GLU A 56 4.43 -4.21 2.75
C GLU A 56 4.02 -5.41 1.89
N ARG A 57 4.70 -5.59 0.74
CA ARG A 57 4.39 -6.70 -0.17
C ARG A 57 4.51 -8.07 0.51
N SER A 58 5.41 -8.20 1.48
CA SER A 58 5.63 -9.46 2.21
C SER A 58 4.45 -9.85 3.11
N GLU A 59 3.64 -8.89 3.55
CA GLU A 59 2.44 -9.13 4.38
C GLU A 59 1.14 -9.11 3.55
N CYS A 60 1.23 -8.71 2.28
CA CYS A 60 0.07 -8.68 1.40
C CYS A 60 -0.40 -10.09 1.08
N VAL A 61 -1.71 -10.27 1.05
CA VAL A 61 -2.32 -11.56 0.70
C VAL A 61 -2.69 -11.56 -0.78
N PRO A 62 -2.58 -12.68 -1.49
CA PRO A 62 -3.17 -12.80 -2.80
C PRO A 62 -4.65 -12.41 -2.71
N VAL A 63 -5.09 -11.54 -3.62
CA VAL A 63 -6.50 -11.48 -3.96
C VAL A 63 -6.85 -12.89 -4.35
N GLU A 64 -7.67 -13.55 -3.54
CA GLU A 64 -8.41 -14.72 -3.98
C GLU A 64 -9.20 -14.24 -5.19
N GLN A 65 -8.57 -14.29 -6.36
CA GLN A 65 -9.25 -14.32 -7.63
C GLN A 65 -10.00 -15.62 -7.49
N LYS A 66 -11.26 -15.54 -7.05
CA LYS A 66 -12.22 -16.59 -7.30
C LYS A 66 -12.03 -16.89 -8.77
N SER A 67 -11.33 -17.98 -9.05
CA SER A 67 -11.11 -18.46 -10.38
C SER A 67 -12.51 -18.64 -10.90
N GLU A 68 -12.95 -17.73 -11.76
CA GLU A 68 -14.20 -17.86 -12.49
C GLU A 68 -13.94 -18.98 -13.50
N ALA A 69 -13.98 -20.20 -12.99
CA ALA A 69 -14.18 -21.40 -13.74
C ALA A 69 -15.62 -21.80 -13.48
N SER A 70 -16.54 -21.27 -14.28
CA SER A 70 -17.67 -22.05 -14.78
C SER A 70 -18.37 -21.38 -15.94
#